data_AF-A0A530QU52-F1
#
_entry.id   AF-A0A530QU52-F1
#
_cell.length_a   1.000
_cell.length_b   1.000
_cell.length_c   1.000
_cell.angle_alpha   90.00
_cell.angle_beta   90.00
_cell.angle_gamma   90.00
#
_symmetry.space_group_name_H-M   'P 1'
#
loop_
_entity.id
_entity.type
_entity.pdbx_description
1 polymer ?
#
loop_
_entity_poly.entity_id
_entity_poly.type
_entity_poly.pdbx_seq_one_letter_code
_entity_poly.pdbx_strand_id
1 'polypeptide(L)'
;MTKMLLLSAAFVTLALGAPAQAELKFKPGEDPRFNWANYEELKKVDLKGETLSIFGPWRGEDEGLVRTVLDYFSEATGAEIKYSSSENYEQQIVIDTQAGSPPNIAVLPQPGLIQDLASKGLLTPLGDDTANWIKDNYGAGQSWVDLGTFNDKDGKPGFFAFPYKADVKSLVWYSPDNFEEADYEVPRTQEELAELEKKIIADGGTPWCIGLGSG
;
A
#
# COMPACT_ATOMS: atom_id res chain seq x y z
N MET A 1 -25.74 -57.42 -42.55
CA MET A 1 -24.98 -56.27 -43.12
C MET A 1 -25.99 -55.23 -43.57
N THR A 2 -26.22 -54.21 -42.76
CA THR A 2 -27.08 -53.08 -43.11
C THR A 2 -26.48 -51.86 -42.40
N LYS A 3 -25.93 -50.94 -43.19
CA LYS A 3 -25.31 -49.70 -42.71
C LYS A 3 -26.43 -48.69 -42.40
N MET A 4 -26.48 -48.17 -41.18
CA MET A 4 -27.21 -46.94 -40.85
C MET A 4 -26.19 -45.89 -40.41
N LEU A 5 -25.99 -44.89 -41.26
CA LEU A 5 -25.32 -43.63 -40.93
C LEU A 5 -26.24 -42.82 -40.02
N LEU A 6 -25.83 -42.61 -38.78
CA LEU A 6 -26.44 -41.62 -37.90
C LEU A 6 -25.64 -40.32 -38.00
N LEU A 7 -26.24 -39.30 -38.62
CA LEU A 7 -25.82 -37.91 -38.50
C LEU A 7 -25.96 -37.49 -37.04
N SER A 8 -24.85 -37.32 -36.34
CA SER A 8 -24.80 -36.66 -35.04
C SER A 8 -24.66 -35.16 -35.23
N ALA A 9 -25.72 -34.40 -34.92
CA ALA A 9 -25.68 -32.95 -34.83
C ALA A 9 -24.92 -32.54 -33.55
N ALA A 10 -23.83 -31.78 -33.70
CA ALA A 10 -23.09 -31.24 -32.58
C ALA A 10 -23.80 -29.99 -32.04
N PHE A 11 -24.39 -30.11 -30.84
CA PHE A 11 -24.80 -28.95 -30.04
C PHE A 11 -23.55 -28.39 -29.35
N VAL A 12 -23.04 -27.25 -29.83
CA VAL A 12 -22.04 -26.46 -29.12
C VAL A 12 -22.78 -25.61 -28.10
N THR A 13 -22.80 -26.03 -26.83
CA THR A 13 -23.16 -25.16 -25.71
C THR A 13 -22.01 -24.18 -25.47
N LEU A 14 -22.21 -22.91 -25.85
CA LEU A 14 -21.41 -21.81 -25.31
C LEU A 14 -21.70 -21.70 -23.81
N ALA A 15 -20.80 -22.22 -22.98
CA ALA A 15 -20.75 -21.82 -21.59
C ALA A 15 -20.28 -20.36 -21.55
N LEU A 16 -21.22 -19.44 -21.32
CA LEU A 16 -20.91 -18.11 -20.84
C LEU A 16 -20.25 -18.29 -19.48
N GLY A 17 -18.92 -18.31 -19.45
CA GLY A 17 -18.17 -18.20 -18.22
C GLY A 17 -18.51 -16.86 -17.60
N ALA A 18 -19.27 -16.87 -16.49
CA ALA A 18 -19.20 -15.76 -15.55
C ALA A 18 -17.71 -15.52 -15.24
N PRO A 19 -17.24 -14.27 -15.12
CA PRO A 19 -15.89 -14.02 -14.64
C PRO A 19 -15.75 -14.79 -13.34
N ALA A 20 -14.71 -15.62 -13.24
CA ALA A 20 -14.41 -16.33 -12.01
C ALA A 20 -14.12 -15.26 -10.95
N GLN A 21 -15.12 -14.92 -10.15
CA GLN A 21 -14.98 -14.06 -9.00
C GLN A 21 -13.93 -14.72 -8.11
N ALA A 22 -12.77 -14.09 -7.93
CA ALA A 22 -11.73 -14.61 -7.07
C ALA A 22 -12.33 -14.79 -5.67
N GLU A 23 -12.24 -16.00 -5.10
CA GLU A 23 -12.72 -16.25 -3.74
C GLU A 23 -11.89 -15.40 -2.77
N LEU A 24 -12.57 -14.55 -1.99
CA LEU A 24 -11.91 -13.69 -1.00
C LEU A 24 -11.11 -14.55 -0.01
N LYS A 25 -9.86 -14.16 0.28
CA LYS A 25 -8.90 -14.94 1.08
C LYS A 25 -9.45 -15.38 2.44
N PHE A 26 -10.21 -14.51 3.09
CA PHE A 26 -11.02 -14.77 4.28
C PHE A 26 -12.48 -14.49 3.97
N LYS A 27 -13.35 -15.45 4.25
CA LYS A 27 -14.79 -15.29 4.00
C LYS A 27 -15.38 -14.23 4.94
N PRO A 28 -16.13 -13.24 4.38
CA PRO A 28 -16.81 -12.26 5.21
C PRO A 28 -17.70 -12.90 6.28
N GLY A 29 -17.51 -12.49 7.53
CA GLY A 29 -18.27 -12.95 8.69
C GLY A 29 -17.69 -14.15 9.45
N GLU A 30 -16.63 -14.81 8.95
CA GLU A 30 -16.13 -16.05 9.58
C GLU A 30 -15.05 -15.84 10.64
N ASP A 31 -14.15 -14.88 10.45
CA ASP A 31 -13.02 -14.64 11.37
C ASP A 31 -13.27 -13.40 12.24
N PRO A 32 -13.39 -13.54 13.57
CA PRO A 32 -13.73 -12.44 14.48
C PRO A 32 -12.61 -11.43 14.69
N ARG A 33 -11.40 -11.67 14.15
CA ARG A 33 -10.29 -10.70 14.19
C ARG A 33 -10.54 -9.51 13.25
N PHE A 34 -11.44 -9.65 12.28
CA PHE A 34 -11.79 -8.59 11.35
C PHE A 34 -13.06 -7.85 11.77
N ASN A 35 -13.11 -6.55 11.46
CA ASN A 35 -14.32 -5.75 11.65
C ASN A 35 -15.21 -5.85 10.40
N TRP A 36 -16.02 -6.92 10.32
CA TRP A 36 -16.92 -7.15 9.20
C TRP A 36 -18.06 -6.13 9.08
N ALA A 37 -18.39 -5.40 10.15
CA ALA A 37 -19.40 -4.35 10.08
C ALA A 37 -19.02 -3.25 9.08
N ASN A 38 -17.73 -2.88 9.04
CA ASN A 38 -17.20 -1.92 8.07
C ASN A 38 -17.32 -2.44 6.62
N TYR A 39 -17.12 -3.75 6.41
CA TYR A 39 -17.29 -4.37 5.10
C TYR A 39 -18.76 -4.35 4.64
N GLU A 40 -19.72 -4.64 5.54
CA GLU A 40 -21.15 -4.54 5.23
C GLU A 40 -21.60 -3.09 4.97
N GLU A 41 -20.99 -2.12 5.66
CA GLU A 41 -21.24 -0.71 5.37
C GLU A 41 -20.71 -0.30 3.99
N LEU A 42 -19.51 -0.78 3.62
CA LEU A 42 -18.90 -0.51 2.32
C LEU A 42 -19.76 -0.99 1.16
N LYS A 43 -20.51 -2.09 1.31
CA LYS A 43 -21.44 -2.60 0.28
C LYS A 43 -22.57 -1.64 -0.09
N LYS A 44 -22.81 -0.58 0.70
CA LYS A 44 -23.78 0.47 0.38
C LYS A 44 -23.28 1.43 -0.70
N VAL A 45 -21.97 1.39 -1.01
CA VAL A 45 -21.34 2.19 -2.06
C VAL A 45 -21.41 1.41 -3.37
N ASP A 46 -22.05 1.97 -4.40
CA ASP A 46 -22.16 1.35 -5.74
C ASP A 46 -21.21 2.05 -6.72
N LEU A 47 -20.20 1.32 -7.18
CA LEU A 47 -19.19 1.77 -8.14
C LEU A 47 -19.16 0.87 -9.39
N LYS A 48 -20.25 0.15 -9.68
CA LYS A 48 -20.32 -0.72 -10.86
C LYS A 48 -20.11 0.07 -12.14
N GLY A 49 -19.16 -0.41 -12.95
CA GLY A 49 -18.79 0.23 -14.21
C GLY A 49 -17.73 1.32 -14.06
N GLU A 50 -17.36 1.69 -12.84
CA GLU A 50 -16.25 2.60 -12.57
C GLU A 50 -14.93 1.84 -12.51
N THR A 51 -13.86 2.47 -13.03
CA THR A 51 -12.50 1.96 -12.91
C THR A 51 -11.68 2.87 -12.01
N LEU A 52 -11.07 2.32 -10.97
CA LEU A 52 -10.15 3.03 -10.09
C LEU A 52 -8.71 2.60 -10.39
N SER A 53 -7.91 3.55 -10.85
CA SER A 53 -6.46 3.38 -11.00
C SER A 53 -5.74 3.75 -9.70
N ILE A 54 -4.92 2.82 -9.20
CA ILE A 54 -4.15 2.98 -7.97
C ILE A 54 -2.67 2.75 -8.30
N PHE A 55 -1.83 3.69 -7.92
CA PHE A 55 -0.38 3.59 -8.09
C PHE A 55 0.32 3.59 -6.73
N GLY A 56 1.16 2.61 -6.47
CA GLY A 56 1.81 2.47 -5.16
C GLY A 56 3.19 1.81 -5.20
N PRO A 57 3.85 1.74 -4.04
CA PRO A 57 5.22 1.22 -3.93
C PRO A 57 5.29 -0.31 -3.92
N TRP A 58 4.17 -1.00 -3.71
CA TRP A 58 4.16 -2.44 -3.47
C TRP A 58 4.32 -3.23 -4.75
N ARG A 59 5.30 -4.15 -4.74
CA ARG A 59 5.69 -5.04 -5.84
C ARG A 59 5.86 -6.46 -5.30
N GLY A 60 5.85 -7.45 -6.18
CA GLY A 60 6.12 -8.84 -5.78
C GLY A 60 5.11 -9.37 -4.76
N GLU A 61 5.58 -9.87 -3.62
CA GLU A 61 4.71 -10.42 -2.57
C GLU A 61 3.81 -9.35 -1.94
N ASP A 62 4.33 -8.14 -1.73
CA ASP A 62 3.55 -7.03 -1.15
C ASP A 62 2.40 -6.60 -2.08
N GLU A 63 2.61 -6.67 -3.40
CA GLU A 63 1.53 -6.42 -4.36
C GLU A 63 0.42 -7.46 -4.20
N GLY A 64 0.76 -8.74 -4.00
CA GLY A 64 -0.23 -9.78 -3.72
C GLY A 64 -1.03 -9.53 -2.44
N LEU A 65 -0.38 -9.01 -1.39
CA LEU A 65 -1.03 -8.65 -0.14
C LEU A 65 -2.00 -7.46 -0.31
N VAL A 66 -1.60 -6.44 -1.06
CA VAL A 66 -2.46 -5.27 -1.30
C VAL A 66 -3.63 -5.62 -2.21
N ARG A 67 -3.39 -6.42 -3.26
CA ARG A 67 -4.45 -6.93 -4.12
C ARG A 67 -5.51 -7.69 -3.32
N THR A 68 -5.08 -8.50 -2.34
CA THR A 68 -6.01 -9.18 -1.44
C THR A 68 -6.98 -8.20 -0.76
N VAL A 69 -6.51 -7.03 -0.30
CA VAL A 69 -7.36 -6.01 0.33
C VAL A 69 -8.27 -5.32 -0.72
N LEU A 70 -7.72 -5.02 -1.90
CA LEU A 70 -8.45 -4.40 -3.00
C LEU A 70 -9.57 -5.30 -3.55
N ASP A 71 -9.41 -6.62 -3.47
CA ASP A 71 -10.44 -7.58 -3.87
C ASP A 71 -11.70 -7.45 -3.00
N TYR A 72 -11.56 -7.21 -1.69
CA TYR A 72 -12.72 -6.93 -0.82
C TYR A 72 -13.42 -5.64 -1.24
N PHE A 73 -12.68 -4.58 -1.54
CA PHE A 73 -13.26 -3.33 -2.00
C PHE A 73 -14.01 -3.52 -3.33
N SER A 74 -13.40 -4.26 -4.27
CA SER A 74 -13.99 -4.57 -5.57
C SER A 74 -15.26 -5.41 -5.43
N GLU A 75 -15.24 -6.44 -4.59
CA GLU A 75 -16.39 -7.30 -4.33
C GLU A 75 -17.53 -6.54 -3.64
N ALA A 76 -17.22 -5.67 -2.68
CA ALA A 76 -18.24 -4.91 -1.96
C ALA A 76 -18.91 -3.86 -2.85
N THR A 77 -18.14 -3.16 -3.69
CA THR A 77 -18.60 -1.96 -4.40
C THR A 77 -18.90 -2.19 -5.88
N GLY A 78 -18.36 -3.26 -6.48
CA GLY A 78 -18.42 -3.51 -7.91
C GLY A 78 -17.44 -2.70 -8.76
N ALA A 79 -16.52 -1.95 -8.15
CA ALA A 79 -15.47 -1.21 -8.87
C ALA A 79 -14.47 -2.15 -9.56
N GLU A 80 -13.99 -1.76 -10.75
CA GLU A 80 -12.80 -2.37 -11.36
C GLU A 80 -11.54 -1.68 -10.82
N ILE A 81 -10.63 -2.44 -10.20
CA ILE A 81 -9.39 -1.88 -9.65
C ILE A 81 -8.20 -2.18 -10.54
N LYS A 82 -7.49 -1.12 -10.97
CA LYS A 82 -6.23 -1.20 -11.70
C LYS A 82 -5.09 -0.74 -10.81
N TYR A 83 -4.48 -1.69 -10.10
CA TYR A 83 -3.25 -1.42 -9.35
C TYR A 83 -2.02 -1.57 -10.24
N SER A 84 -1.12 -0.58 -10.19
CA SER A 84 0.20 -0.60 -10.82
C SER A 84 1.29 -0.09 -9.86
N SER A 85 2.55 -0.43 -10.18
CA SER A 85 3.72 -0.02 -9.40
C SER A 85 4.96 0.13 -10.30
N SER A 86 6.01 0.79 -9.81
CA SER A 86 7.30 1.00 -10.47
C SER A 86 8.43 1.04 -9.44
N GLU A 87 9.66 0.67 -9.82
CA GLU A 87 10.85 0.90 -8.97
C GLU A 87 11.13 2.38 -8.77
N ASN A 88 10.78 3.21 -9.76
CA ASN A 88 10.94 4.67 -9.73
C ASN A 88 9.60 5.37 -9.51
N TYR A 89 8.68 4.79 -8.73
CA TYR A 89 7.30 5.28 -8.65
C TYR A 89 7.19 6.74 -8.19
N GLU A 90 8.08 7.21 -7.30
CA GLU A 90 8.09 8.62 -6.86
C GLU A 90 8.43 9.59 -7.99
N GLN A 91 9.29 9.19 -8.93
CA GLN A 91 9.58 9.99 -10.11
C GLN A 91 8.45 9.88 -11.13
N GLN A 92 7.90 8.68 -11.30
CA GLN A 92 6.82 8.42 -12.24
C GLN A 92 5.56 9.21 -11.90
N ILE A 93 5.18 9.31 -10.60
CA ILE A 93 3.99 10.07 -10.22
C ILE A 93 4.13 11.57 -10.54
N VAL A 94 5.34 12.13 -10.42
CA VAL A 94 5.61 13.53 -10.82
C VAL A 94 5.43 13.69 -12.32
N ILE A 95 5.93 12.74 -13.12
CA ILE A 95 5.77 12.75 -14.58
C ILE A 95 4.30 12.64 -14.96
N ASP A 96 3.58 11.66 -14.41
CA ASP A 96 2.18 11.38 -14.77
C ASP A 96 1.24 12.52 -14.39
N THR A 97 1.45 13.12 -13.20
CA THR A 97 0.68 14.29 -12.76
C THR A 97 0.94 15.52 -13.64
N GLN A 98 2.19 15.76 -14.04
CA GLN A 98 2.55 16.86 -14.95
C GLN A 98 2.07 16.64 -16.39
N ALA A 99 2.03 15.38 -16.85
CA ALA A 99 1.52 15.00 -18.15
C ALA A 99 -0.03 15.04 -18.24
N GLY A 100 -0.72 15.23 -17.12
CA GLY A 100 -2.18 15.25 -17.06
C GLY A 100 -2.82 13.86 -17.13
N SER A 101 -2.07 12.81 -16.80
CA SER A 101 -2.54 11.43 -16.74
C SER A 101 -2.27 10.76 -15.38
N PRO A 102 -2.57 11.40 -14.23
CA PRO A 102 -2.35 10.79 -12.94
C PRO A 102 -3.28 9.59 -12.70
N PRO A 103 -2.90 8.65 -11.82
CA PRO A 103 -3.84 7.67 -11.28
C PRO A 103 -4.92 8.38 -10.44
N ASN A 104 -6.02 7.69 -10.16
CA ASN A 104 -7.04 8.20 -9.25
C ASN A 104 -6.53 8.28 -7.81
N ILE A 105 -5.70 7.32 -7.39
CA ILE A 105 -5.07 7.27 -6.06
C ILE A 105 -3.59 6.97 -6.23
N ALA A 106 -2.74 7.75 -5.56
CA ALA A 106 -1.32 7.47 -5.43
C ALA A 106 -0.96 7.25 -3.95
N VAL A 107 -0.20 6.20 -3.67
CA VAL A 107 0.34 5.90 -2.34
C VAL A 107 1.80 6.33 -2.29
N LEU A 108 2.08 7.37 -1.51
CA LEU A 108 3.41 7.97 -1.38
C LEU A 108 3.86 7.95 0.09
N PRO A 109 5.08 7.49 0.41
CA PRO A 109 5.58 7.39 1.79
C PRO A 109 6.17 8.71 2.30
N GLN A 110 6.43 9.67 1.42
CA GLN A 110 7.13 10.92 1.74
C GLN A 110 6.18 12.14 1.71
N PRO A 111 5.86 12.73 2.88
CA PRO A 111 5.04 13.95 2.96
C PRO A 111 5.58 15.12 2.13
N GLY A 112 6.90 15.23 1.96
CA GLY A 112 7.51 16.30 1.18
C GLY A 112 7.14 16.28 -0.31
N LEU A 113 7.01 15.09 -0.92
CA LEU A 113 6.55 14.98 -2.30
C LEU A 113 5.07 15.35 -2.43
N ILE A 114 4.25 14.92 -1.47
CA ILE A 114 2.83 15.26 -1.42
C ILE A 114 2.65 16.79 -1.31
N GLN A 115 3.44 17.43 -0.45
CA GLN A 115 3.48 18.89 -0.31
C GLN A 115 3.83 19.59 -1.63
N ASP A 116 4.84 19.11 -2.35
CA ASP A 116 5.23 19.66 -3.65
C ASP A 116 4.11 19.54 -4.68
N LEU A 117 3.45 18.38 -4.77
CA LEU A 117 2.31 18.15 -5.65
C LEU A 117 1.10 19.04 -5.29
N ALA A 118 0.80 19.22 -4.00
CA ALA A 118 -0.24 20.12 -3.52
C ALA A 118 0.03 21.58 -3.92
N SER A 119 1.27 22.05 -3.72
CA SER A 119 1.70 23.41 -4.08
C SER A 119 1.64 23.68 -5.58
N LYS A 120 1.62 22.63 -6.42
CA LYS A 120 1.45 22.71 -7.88
C LYS A 120 -0.01 22.58 -8.32
N GLY A 121 -0.94 22.36 -7.38
CA GLY A 121 -2.36 22.17 -7.67
C GLY A 121 -2.66 20.83 -8.34
N LEU A 122 -1.80 19.83 -8.14
CA LEU A 122 -1.92 18.50 -8.76
C LEU A 122 -2.71 17.50 -7.90
N LEU A 123 -3.15 17.91 -6.71
CA LEU A 123 -3.90 17.08 -5.78
C LEU A 123 -5.31 17.64 -5.54
N THR A 124 -6.27 16.75 -5.37
CA THR A 124 -7.63 17.11 -4.94
C THR A 124 -7.67 17.19 -3.41
N PRO A 125 -8.20 18.29 -2.82
CA PRO A 125 -8.38 18.36 -1.37
C PRO A 125 -9.43 17.36 -0.91
N LEU A 126 -9.13 16.66 0.18
CA LEU A 126 -10.00 15.63 0.79
C LEU A 126 -11.08 16.23 1.70
N GLY A 127 -10.94 17.52 2.04
CA GLY A 127 -11.92 18.28 2.83
C GLY A 127 -11.84 18.07 4.34
N ASP A 128 -12.54 18.96 5.06
CA ASP A 128 -12.51 19.03 6.52
C ASP A 128 -13.19 17.81 7.18
N ASP A 129 -14.20 17.21 6.54
CA ASP A 129 -14.87 16.03 7.06
C ASP A 129 -13.90 14.84 7.18
N THR A 130 -13.05 14.64 6.17
CA THR A 130 -12.02 13.59 6.19
C THR A 130 -10.96 13.90 7.24
N ALA A 131 -10.54 15.15 7.36
CA ALA A 131 -9.57 15.59 8.36
C ALA A 131 -10.09 15.39 9.79
N ASN A 132 -11.35 15.76 10.05
CA ASN A 132 -12.01 15.57 11.34
C ASN A 132 -12.18 14.08 11.66
N TRP A 133 -12.54 13.25 10.66
CA TRP A 133 -12.63 11.81 10.86
C TRP A 133 -11.28 11.23 11.30
N ILE A 134 -10.16 11.62 10.67
CA ILE A 134 -8.82 11.17 11.11
C ILE A 134 -8.54 11.64 12.53
N LYS A 135 -8.81 12.91 12.83
CA LYS A 135 -8.58 13.49 14.15
C LYS A 135 -9.27 12.71 15.27
N ASP A 136 -10.50 12.26 15.00
CA ASP A 136 -11.34 11.58 15.99
C ASP A 136 -11.06 10.08 16.08
N ASN A 137 -10.54 9.46 15.02
CA ASN A 137 -10.36 8.01 14.94
C ASN A 137 -8.89 7.56 15.11
N TYR A 138 -7.91 8.46 15.01
CA TYR A 138 -6.50 8.12 15.14
C TYR A 138 -5.97 8.53 16.52
N GLY A 139 -5.15 7.67 17.14
CA GLY A 139 -4.65 7.91 18.51
C GLY A 139 -3.82 9.20 18.68
N ALA A 140 -3.13 9.65 17.63
CA ALA A 140 -2.40 10.93 17.63
C ALA A 140 -3.17 12.08 16.94
N GLY A 141 -4.45 11.87 16.63
CA GLY A 141 -5.42 12.83 16.11
C GLY A 141 -4.85 13.93 15.21
N GLN A 142 -4.70 15.13 15.76
CA GLN A 142 -4.24 16.32 15.03
C GLN A 142 -2.88 16.13 14.35
N SER A 143 -1.95 15.40 14.96
CA SER A 143 -0.63 15.16 14.35
C SER A 143 -0.73 14.39 13.02
N TRP A 144 -1.73 13.53 12.87
CA TRP A 144 -2.00 12.85 11.61
C TRP A 144 -2.64 13.77 10.57
N VAL A 145 -3.53 14.66 11.01
CA VAL A 145 -4.12 15.69 10.13
C VAL A 145 -3.03 16.63 9.60
N ASP A 146 -2.12 17.06 10.47
CA ASP A 146 -1.03 17.97 10.10
C ASP A 146 -0.09 17.35 9.07
N LEU A 147 0.16 16.03 9.15
CA LEU A 147 0.97 15.29 8.17
C LEU A 147 0.35 15.20 6.76
N GLY A 148 -0.96 15.45 6.63
CA GLY A 148 -1.65 15.51 5.36
C GLY A 148 -2.07 16.92 4.94
N THR A 149 -1.75 17.95 5.75
CA THR A 149 -2.17 19.33 5.50
C THR A 149 -1.04 20.14 4.87
N PHE A 150 -1.28 20.69 3.68
CA PHE A 150 -0.28 21.45 2.92
C PHE A 150 -0.89 22.70 2.30
N ASN A 151 -0.05 23.63 1.88
CA ASN A 151 -0.50 24.77 1.08
C ASN A 151 -0.75 24.34 -0.37
N ASP A 152 -1.89 24.77 -0.93
CA ASP A 152 -2.21 24.62 -2.34
C ASP A 152 -1.43 25.61 -3.23
N LYS A 153 -1.72 25.58 -4.53
CA LYS A 153 -1.12 26.49 -5.53
C LYS A 153 -1.35 27.98 -5.27
N ASP A 154 -2.36 28.32 -4.48
CA ASP A 154 -2.71 29.70 -4.12
C ASP A 154 -2.21 30.05 -2.69
N GLY A 155 -1.45 29.15 -2.06
CA GLY A 155 -0.91 29.32 -0.72
C GLY A 155 -1.92 29.07 0.40
N LYS A 156 -3.08 28.48 0.12
CA LYS A 156 -4.11 28.18 1.12
C LYS A 156 -3.90 26.79 1.72
N PRO A 157 -4.00 26.62 3.05
CA PRO A 157 -3.90 25.31 3.65
C PRO A 157 -5.10 24.44 3.26
N GLY A 158 -4.85 23.18 2.97
CA GLY A 158 -5.86 22.17 2.71
C GLY A 158 -5.37 20.78 3.11
N PHE A 159 -6.31 19.89 3.43
CA PHE A 159 -6.01 18.50 3.73
C PHE A 159 -5.98 17.67 2.43
N PHE A 160 -4.81 17.18 2.04
CA PHE A 160 -4.54 16.57 0.73
C PHE A 160 -4.12 15.10 0.77
N ALA A 161 -3.77 14.56 1.94
CA ALA A 161 -3.33 13.17 2.03
C ALA A 161 -3.90 12.46 3.24
N PHE A 162 -4.39 11.24 3.01
CA PHE A 162 -4.90 10.36 4.03
C PHE A 162 -3.76 9.45 4.56
N PRO A 163 -3.27 9.64 5.79
CA PRO A 163 -2.31 8.73 6.38
C PRO A 163 -2.98 7.43 6.81
N TYR A 164 -2.41 6.29 6.43
CA TYR A 164 -2.95 4.97 6.79
C TYR A 164 -1.90 4.03 7.43
N LYS A 165 -0.62 4.41 7.41
CA LYS A 165 0.50 3.60 7.92
C LYS A 165 1.63 4.49 8.42
N ALA A 166 2.37 4.01 9.42
CA ALA A 166 3.67 4.54 9.85
C ALA A 166 4.70 3.41 9.82
N ASP A 167 5.91 3.68 9.35
CA ASP A 167 7.04 2.75 9.40
C ASP A 167 8.19 3.35 10.22
N VAL A 168 8.71 2.59 11.18
CA VAL A 168 9.89 2.98 11.95
C VAL A 168 11.14 2.55 11.19
N LYS A 169 11.93 3.52 10.73
CA LYS A 169 13.11 3.27 9.87
C LYS A 169 14.45 3.34 10.64
N SER A 170 14.45 3.80 11.88
CA SER A 170 15.67 4.04 12.68
C SER A 170 16.03 2.90 13.64
N LEU A 171 15.58 1.68 13.36
CA LEU A 171 15.90 0.51 14.17
C LEU A 171 17.24 -0.09 13.74
N VAL A 172 18.07 -0.42 14.73
CA VAL A 172 19.28 -1.23 14.54
C VAL A 172 18.97 -2.63 15.04
N TRP A 173 19.08 -3.61 14.15
CA TRP A 173 18.83 -5.02 14.45
C TRP A 173 20.16 -5.73 14.70
N TYR A 174 20.19 -6.62 15.69
CA TYR A 174 21.33 -7.47 16.00
C TYR A 174 20.87 -8.91 16.28
N SER A 175 21.79 -9.87 16.16
CA SER A 175 21.55 -11.28 16.54
C SER A 175 21.99 -11.48 18.00
N PRO A 176 21.08 -11.78 18.94
CA PRO A 176 21.44 -12.01 20.34
C PRO A 176 22.45 -13.15 20.51
N ASP A 177 22.25 -14.28 19.81
CA ASP A 177 23.14 -15.44 19.88
C ASP A 177 24.56 -15.09 19.42
N ASN A 178 24.71 -14.33 18.33
CA ASN A 178 26.02 -13.91 17.84
C ASN A 178 26.72 -12.94 18.81
N PHE A 179 25.95 -12.11 19.51
CA PHE A 179 26.50 -11.18 20.50
C PHE A 179 26.96 -11.93 21.75
N GLU A 180 26.22 -12.95 22.18
CA GLU A 180 26.60 -13.81 23.30
C GLU A 180 27.86 -14.62 22.99
N GLU A 181 27.93 -15.26 21.80
CA GLU A 181 29.09 -16.05 21.38
C GLU A 181 30.38 -15.22 21.26
N ALA A 182 30.25 -13.95 20.85
CA ALA A 182 31.38 -13.04 20.64
C ALA A 182 31.66 -12.09 21.84
N ASP A 183 30.93 -12.25 22.94
CA ASP A 183 31.04 -11.41 24.13
C ASP A 183 30.91 -9.90 23.79
N TYR A 184 29.87 -9.56 23.03
CA TYR A 184 29.51 -8.19 22.67
C TYR A 184 28.37 -7.68 23.55
N GLU A 185 28.50 -6.44 24.03
CA GLU A 185 27.41 -5.74 24.72
C GLU A 185 26.59 -4.90 23.72
N VAL A 186 25.29 -4.77 24.00
CA VAL A 186 24.40 -3.93 23.18
C VAL A 186 24.70 -2.46 23.47
N PRO A 187 25.11 -1.67 22.46
CA PRO A 187 25.49 -0.27 22.67
C PRO A 187 24.25 0.58 22.95
N ARG A 188 24.40 1.54 23.86
CA ARG A 188 23.37 2.50 24.28
C ARG A 188 23.64 3.92 23.78
N THR A 189 24.85 4.16 23.27
CA THR A 189 25.27 5.44 22.70
C THR A 189 25.88 5.26 21.32
N GLN A 190 26.03 6.35 20.57
CA GLN A 190 26.69 6.31 19.26
C GLN A 190 28.19 6.04 19.41
N GLU A 191 28.79 6.53 20.49
CA GLU A 191 30.18 6.29 20.84
C GLU A 191 30.42 4.80 21.13
N GLU A 192 29.56 4.18 21.95
CA GLU A 192 29.60 2.73 22.22
C GLU A 192 29.37 1.91 20.94
N LEU A 193 28.45 2.34 20.06
CA LEU A 193 28.22 1.68 18.78
C LEU A 193 29.48 1.75 17.90
N ALA A 194 30.13 2.91 17.82
CA ALA A 194 31.37 3.08 17.06
C ALA A 194 32.55 2.28 17.63
N GLU A 195 32.60 2.08 18.95
CA GLU A 195 33.59 1.20 19.60
C GLU A 195 33.29 -0.27 19.31
N LEU A 196 32.03 -0.69 19.37
CA LEU A 196 31.61 -2.04 19.02
C LEU A 196 31.92 -2.37 17.55
N GLU A 197 31.67 -1.43 16.63
CA GLU A 197 32.03 -1.60 15.22
C GLU A 197 33.53 -1.87 15.04
N LYS A 198 34.39 -1.12 15.74
CA LYS A 198 35.85 -1.33 15.70
C LYS A 198 36.23 -2.69 16.28
N LYS A 199 35.58 -3.13 17.37
CA LYS A 199 35.79 -4.45 17.97
C LYS A 199 35.43 -5.55 16.97
N ILE A 200 34.25 -5.50 16.36
CA ILE A 200 33.81 -6.47 15.35
C ILE A 200 34.80 -6.57 14.18
N ILE A 201 35.33 -5.43 13.71
CA ILE A 201 36.34 -5.41 12.64
C ILE A 201 37.65 -6.06 13.11
N ALA A 202 38.12 -5.75 14.32
CA ALA A 202 39.33 -6.34 14.89
C ALA A 202 39.20 -7.87 15.07
N ASP A 203 37.99 -8.33 15.39
CA ASP A 203 37.64 -9.75 15.52
C ASP A 203 37.43 -10.44 14.15
N GLY A 204 37.58 -9.69 13.04
CA GLY A 204 37.52 -10.19 11.66
C GLY A 204 36.11 -10.24 11.05
N GLY A 205 35.12 -9.67 11.73
CA GLY A 205 33.73 -9.62 11.30
C GLY A 205 33.36 -8.39 10.45
N THR A 206 32.13 -8.37 9.97
CA THR A 206 31.52 -7.20 9.31
C THR A 206 30.42 -6.64 10.22
N PRO A 207 30.54 -5.39 10.74
CA PRO A 207 29.58 -4.86 11.71
C PRO A 207 28.17 -4.64 11.16
N TRP A 208 28.04 -4.48 9.84
CA TRP A 208 26.80 -4.08 9.19
C TRP A 208 26.48 -4.95 7.98
N CYS A 209 25.24 -5.44 7.90
CA CYS A 209 24.66 -6.00 6.70
C CYS A 209 23.67 -4.97 6.11
N ILE A 210 24.17 -4.05 5.29
CA ILE A 210 23.36 -2.97 4.70
C ILE A 210 23.24 -3.16 3.19
N GLY A 211 21.99 -3.18 2.70
CA GLY A 211 21.67 -3.00 1.28
C GLY A 211 21.15 -1.57 1.06
N LEU A 212 21.71 -0.86 0.09
CA LEU A 212 21.23 0.46 -0.31
C LEU A 212 20.45 0.34 -1.62
N GLY A 213 19.18 0.74 -1.61
CA GLY A 213 18.30 0.76 -2.76
C GLY A 213 17.12 1.70 -2.50
N SER A 214 16.43 2.11 -3.56
CA SER A 214 15.13 2.78 -3.39
C SER A 214 14.13 1.75 -2.90
N GLY A 215 13.61 1.95 -1.69
CA GLY A 215 12.58 1.11 -1.07
C GLY A 215 11.20 1.74 -1.13
#